data_AF-A0AAW0WM85-F1
#
_entry.id   AF-A0AAW0WM85-F1
#
_cell.length_a   1.000
_cell.length_b   1.000
_cell.length_c   1.000
_cell.angle_alpha   90.00
_cell.angle_beta   90.00
_cell.angle_gamma   90.00
#
_symmetry.space_group_name_H-M   'P 1'
#
loop_
_entity.id
_entity.type
_entity.pdbx_description
1 polymer ?
#
loop_
_entity_poly.entity_id
_entity_poly.type
_entity_poly.pdbx_seq_one_letter_code
_entity_poly.pdbx_strand_id
1 'polypeptide(L)'
;MVDDVTNLAMVGEVTNLAMVGEVTNLAMVDDVTNLAMVGEVTNLAMVGEVTNLAMVGDVTNLAMVGEVTNLAMVGDVTNLAMVGEVTNLAMVGEVTNLAMVGEVTNPAMVGEVTNLAMVGEVTNLAMVGEVTNLAMVGEVTNP
;
A
#
# COMPACT_ATOMS: atom_id res chain seq x y z
N MET A 1 13.28 14.10 7.03
CA MET A 1 14.01 12.85 6.81
C MET A 1 14.10 12.17 8.15
N VAL A 2 13.55 10.98 8.24
CA VAL A 2 13.72 10.09 9.40
C VAL A 2 14.74 9.05 8.96
N ASP A 3 15.85 8.95 9.70
CA ASP A 3 16.91 7.96 9.43
C ASP A 3 16.46 6.56 9.88
N ASP A 4 17.32 5.56 9.70
CA ASP A 4 17.03 4.18 10.06
C ASP A 4 16.76 4.05 11.57
N VAL A 5 15.62 3.44 11.91
CA VAL A 5 15.14 3.35 13.29
C VAL A 5 14.59 1.95 13.58
N THR A 6 14.98 1.37 14.71
CA THR A 6 14.42 0.06 15.10
C THR A 6 12.95 0.17 15.48
N ASN A 7 12.57 1.18 16.25
CA ASN A 7 11.18 1.37 16.67
C ASN A 7 10.80 2.85 16.59
N LEU A 8 9.76 3.14 15.84
CA LEU A 8 9.16 4.46 15.75
C LEU A 8 7.68 4.35 16.11
N ALA A 9 7.27 5.06 17.17
CA ALA A 9 5.90 4.96 17.65
C ALA A 9 4.93 5.67 16.70
N MET A 10 5.26 6.88 16.26
CA MET A 10 4.35 7.68 15.46
C MET A 10 5.11 8.69 14.61
N VAL A 11 4.67 8.83 13.37
CA VAL A 11 4.86 10.03 12.56
C VAL A 11 3.49 10.72 12.56
N GLY A 12 3.39 11.91 13.16
CA GLY A 12 2.13 12.66 13.19
C GLY A 12 1.78 13.28 11.84
N GLU A 13 0.78 14.17 11.81
CA GLU A 13 0.39 14.89 10.59
C GLU A 13 1.59 15.64 9.97
N VAL A 14 1.86 15.41 8.68
CA VAL A 14 2.96 16.07 7.96
C VAL A 14 2.50 16.54 6.58
N THR A 15 2.75 17.80 6.25
CA THR A 15 2.49 18.30 4.89
C THR A 15 3.48 17.72 3.87
N ASN A 16 4.77 17.71 4.18
CA ASN A 16 5.80 17.18 3.28
C ASN A 16 6.85 16.39 4.06
N LEU A 17 6.94 15.10 3.78
CA LEU A 17 7.96 14.21 4.33
C LEU A 17 8.79 13.62 3.19
N ALA A 18 10.07 14.00 3.13
CA ALA A 18 10.94 13.56 2.04
C ALA A 18 11.29 12.07 2.12
N MET A 19 11.53 11.54 3.31
CA MET A 19 11.97 10.17 3.48
C MET A 19 11.73 9.67 4.90
N VAL A 20 11.27 8.44 5.01
CA VAL A 20 11.42 7.55 6.16
C VAL A 20 12.38 6.43 5.74
N GLY A 21 13.48 6.25 6.47
CA GLY A 21 14.49 5.21 6.21
C GLY A 21 13.99 3.80 6.51
N GLU A 22 14.91 2.87 6.75
CA GLU A 22 14.56 1.51 7.17
C GLU A 22 13.93 1.53 8.57
N VAL A 23 12.80 0.83 8.73
CA VAL A 23 12.11 0.74 10.02
C VAL A 23 11.75 -0.69 10.36
N THR A 24 12.25 -1.20 11.49
CA THR A 24 11.83 -2.54 11.95
C THR A 24 10.38 -2.52 12.42
N ASN A 25 9.99 -1.57 13.28
CA ASN A 25 8.62 -1.44 13.75
C ASN A 25 8.16 0.02 13.71
N LEU A 26 7.12 0.30 12.93
CA LEU A 26 6.42 1.58 12.87
C LEU A 26 4.97 1.38 13.28
N ALA A 27 4.54 1.99 14.38
CA ALA A 27 3.17 1.78 14.84
C ALA A 27 2.15 2.62 14.05
N MET A 28 2.47 3.87 13.73
CA MET A 28 1.54 4.74 12.99
C MET A 28 2.26 5.78 12.14
N VAL A 29 1.77 5.98 10.93
CA VAL A 29 1.93 7.21 10.16
C VAL A 29 0.54 7.82 10.06
N ASP A 30 0.36 9.01 10.62
CA ASP A 30 -0.88 9.79 10.53
C ASP A 30 -1.02 10.42 9.12
N ASP A 31 -1.93 11.38 8.94
CA ASP A 31 -2.17 11.97 7.63
C ASP A 31 -0.94 12.66 7.02
N VAL A 32 -0.65 12.35 5.75
CA VAL A 32 0.48 12.93 5.01
C VAL A 32 0.04 13.46 3.65
N THR A 33 0.25 14.75 3.39
CA THR A 33 -0.06 15.29 2.06
C THR A 33 0.92 14.78 1.00
N ASN A 34 2.23 14.87 1.25
CA ASN A 34 3.24 14.37 0.31
C ASN A 34 4.33 13.58 1.04
N LEU A 35 4.45 12.31 0.68
CA LEU A 35 5.51 11.41 1.12
C LEU A 35 6.30 10.91 -0.09
N ALA A 36 7.57 11.29 -0.18
CA ALA A 36 8.37 10.90 -1.34
C ALA A 36 8.89 9.45 -1.23
N MET A 37 9.31 8.99 -0.06
CA MET A 37 9.82 7.62 0.09
C MET A 37 9.63 7.08 1.50
N VAL A 38 9.24 5.81 1.57
CA VAL A 38 9.39 4.94 2.74
C VAL A 38 10.34 3.81 2.34
N GLY A 39 11.39 3.59 3.13
CA GLY A 39 12.32 2.47 2.94
C GLY A 39 11.69 1.12 3.26
N GLU A 40 12.52 0.11 3.48
CA GLU A 40 12.06 -1.21 3.91
C GLU A 40 11.41 -1.12 5.29
N VAL A 41 10.27 -1.81 5.45
CA VAL A 41 9.56 -1.87 6.74
C VAL A 41 9.24 -3.31 7.12
N THR A 42 9.73 -3.77 8.26
CA THR A 42 9.39 -5.12 8.73
C THR A 42 7.95 -5.17 9.23
N ASN A 43 7.56 -4.25 10.11
CA ASN A 43 6.19 -4.19 10.64
C ASN A 43 5.67 -2.76 10.66
N LEU A 44 4.57 -2.53 9.94
CA LEU A 44 3.82 -1.28 9.94
C LEU A 44 2.37 -1.55 10.35
N ALA A 45 1.94 -0.96 11.48
CA ALA A 45 0.59 -1.22 11.96
C ALA A 45 -0.46 -0.37 11.22
N MET A 46 -0.22 0.92 10.98
CA MET A 46 -1.20 1.78 10.32
C MET A 46 -0.56 2.91 9.53
N VAL A 47 -1.12 3.18 8.36
CA VAL A 47 -0.95 4.43 7.61
C VAL A 47 -2.32 5.09 7.47
N GLY A 48 -2.43 6.36 7.86
CA GLY A 48 -3.61 7.21 7.69
C GLY A 48 -3.83 7.62 6.23
N GLU A 49 -4.44 8.79 6.03
CA GLU A 49 -4.69 9.30 4.68
C GLU A 49 -3.39 9.80 4.03
N VAL A 50 -3.17 9.43 2.78
CA VAL A 50 -2.01 9.91 2.01
C VAL A 50 -2.43 10.46 0.66
N THR A 51 -2.24 11.76 0.43
CA THR A 51 -2.60 12.36 -0.86
C THR A 51 -1.64 11.92 -1.97
N ASN A 52 -0.33 11.99 -1.72
CA ASN A 52 0.68 11.59 -2.70
C ASN A 52 1.80 10.78 -2.03
N LEU A 53 1.97 9.54 -2.49
CA LEU A 53 3.04 8.65 -2.09
C LEU A 53 3.81 8.18 -3.33
N ALA A 54 5.08 8.56 -3.44
CA ALA A 54 5.85 8.22 -4.62
C ALA A 54 6.43 6.79 -4.56
N MET A 55 6.94 6.34 -3.41
CA MET A 55 7.50 5.00 -3.28
C MET A 55 7.40 4.45 -1.86
N VAL A 56 7.02 3.18 -1.77
CA VAL A 56 7.21 2.34 -0.59
C VAL A 56 8.13 1.19 -0.99
N GLY A 57 9.19 0.94 -0.21
CA GLY A 57 10.03 -0.24 -0.35
C GLY A 57 9.30 -1.53 0.03
N ASP A 58 10.06 -2.59 0.27
CA ASP A 58 9.47 -3.89 0.64
C ASP A 58 8.89 -3.85 2.04
N VAL A 59 7.75 -4.52 2.22
CA VAL A 59 7.02 -4.57 3.49
C VAL A 59 6.74 -6.01 3.88
N THR A 60 7.25 -6.44 5.04
CA THR A 60 6.96 -7.80 5.52
C THR A 60 5.53 -7.90 6.06
N ASN A 61 5.13 -7.01 6.97
CA ASN A 61 3.79 -7.00 7.53
C ASN A 61 3.21 -5.59 7.59
N LEU A 62 2.05 -5.41 6.96
CA LEU A 62 1.27 -4.18 6.99
C LEU A 62 -0.17 -4.48 7.41
N ALA A 63 -0.61 -3.89 8.53
CA ALA A 63 -1.95 -4.18 9.03
C ALA A 63 -3.03 -3.36 8.32
N MET A 64 -2.81 -2.05 8.12
CA MET A 64 -3.81 -1.19 7.50
C MET A 64 -3.18 -0.01 6.75
N VAL A 65 -3.73 0.27 5.58
CA VAL A 65 -3.56 1.52 4.85
C VAL A 65 -4.93 2.17 4.69
N GLY A 66 -5.03 3.45 5.02
CA GLY A 66 -6.20 4.29 4.79
C GLY A 66 -6.39 4.64 3.31
N GLU A 67 -6.99 5.80 3.06
CA GLU A 67 -7.17 6.33 1.70
C GLU A 67 -5.83 6.77 1.11
N VAL A 68 -5.60 6.42 -0.15
CA VAL A 68 -4.45 6.89 -0.93
C VAL A 68 -4.90 7.46 -2.27
N THR A 69 -4.76 8.77 -2.46
CA THR A 69 -5.19 9.39 -3.73
C THR A 69 -4.24 9.03 -4.87
N ASN A 70 -2.93 9.14 -4.67
CA ASN A 70 -1.94 8.81 -5.68
C ASN A 70 -0.79 7.99 -5.09
N LEU A 71 -0.62 6.77 -5.60
CA LEU A 71 0.46 5.85 -5.26
C LEU A 71 1.22 5.46 -6.53
N ALA A 72 2.50 5.86 -6.63
CA ALA A 72 3.28 5.53 -7.80
C ALA A 72 3.86 4.10 -7.73
N MET A 73 4.48 3.71 -6.61
CA MET A 73 5.07 2.37 -6.51
C MET A 73 5.04 1.81 -5.09
N VAL A 74 4.71 0.52 -5.00
CA VAL A 74 4.94 -0.32 -3.82
C VAL A 74 5.82 -1.49 -4.24
N GLY A 75 6.85 -1.78 -3.45
CA GLY A 75 7.67 -2.98 -3.58
C GLY A 75 6.89 -4.25 -3.22
N ASP A 76 7.63 -5.29 -2.83
CA ASP A 76 7.03 -6.58 -2.50
C ASP A 76 6.40 -6.54 -1.10
N VAL A 77 5.25 -7.20 -0.97
CA VAL A 77 4.50 -7.25 0.29
C VAL A 77 4.23 -8.69 0.69
N THR A 78 4.75 -9.11 1.84
CA THR A 78 4.49 -10.48 2.31
C THR A 78 3.08 -10.62 2.88
N ASN A 79 2.69 -9.74 3.82
CA ASN A 79 1.36 -9.78 4.41
C ASN A 79 0.75 -8.38 4.50
N LEU A 80 -0.44 -8.23 3.91
CA LEU A 80 -1.25 -7.03 3.97
C LEU A 80 -2.67 -7.37 4.40
N ALA A 81 -3.09 -6.85 5.55
CA ALA A 81 -4.42 -7.17 6.07
C ALA A 81 -5.53 -6.30 5.44
N MET A 82 -5.31 -4.99 5.29
CA MET A 82 -6.32 -4.10 4.73
C MET A 82 -5.73 -2.93 3.95
N VAL A 83 -6.30 -2.65 2.79
CA VAL A 83 -6.14 -1.41 2.05
C VAL A 83 -7.50 -0.75 1.88
N GLY A 84 -7.58 0.54 2.19
CA GLY A 84 -8.75 1.38 1.93
C GLY A 84 -8.92 1.69 0.44
N GLU A 85 -9.46 2.87 0.16
CA GLU A 85 -9.61 3.37 -1.22
C GLU A 85 -8.26 3.80 -1.80
N VAL A 86 -8.02 3.43 -3.06
CA VAL A 86 -6.87 3.90 -3.84
C VAL A 86 -7.32 4.46 -5.18
N THR A 87 -7.14 5.76 -5.42
CA THR A 87 -7.68 6.41 -6.63
C THR A 87 -6.79 6.27 -7.87
N ASN A 88 -5.47 6.30 -7.70
CA ASN A 88 -4.51 6.08 -8.78
C ASN A 88 -3.33 5.26 -8.26
N LEU A 89 -3.09 4.13 -8.91
CA LEU A 89 -2.04 3.19 -8.55
C LEU A 89 -1.21 2.83 -9.77
N ALA A 90 0.07 3.25 -9.83
CA ALA A 90 0.87 2.94 -11.00
C ALA A 90 1.45 1.51 -10.97
N MET A 91 2.01 1.08 -9.84
CA MET A 91 2.59 -0.26 -9.72
C MET A 91 2.57 -0.83 -8.31
N VAL A 92 2.27 -2.12 -8.20
CA VAL A 92 2.54 -2.94 -7.00
C VAL A 92 3.38 -4.15 -7.42
N GLY A 93 4.39 -4.48 -6.62
CA GLY A 93 5.19 -5.70 -6.74
C GLY A 93 4.41 -6.98 -6.40
N GLU A 94 5.13 -8.01 -6.00
CA GLU A 94 4.54 -9.28 -5.59
C GLU A 94 3.84 -9.14 -4.24
N VAL A 95 2.66 -9.76 -4.10
CA VAL A 95 1.91 -9.80 -2.85
C VAL A 95 1.63 -11.24 -2.45
N THR A 96 2.22 -11.72 -1.35
CA THR A 96 1.99 -13.10 -0.93
C THR A 96 0.60 -13.28 -0.32
N ASN A 97 0.22 -12.45 0.66
CA ASN A 97 -1.09 -12.53 1.31
C ASN A 97 -1.74 -11.16 1.42
N LEU A 98 -2.93 -11.03 0.84
CA LEU A 98 -3.78 -9.85 0.90
C LEU A 98 -5.18 -10.24 1.38
N ALA A 99 -5.57 -9.77 2.56
CA ALA A 99 -6.87 -10.15 3.11
C ALA A 99 -8.00 -9.29 2.52
N MET A 100 -7.85 -7.97 2.46
CA MET A 100 -8.90 -7.10 1.91
C MET A 100 -8.31 -5.88 1.19
N VAL A 101 -8.89 -5.59 0.03
CA VAL A 101 -8.71 -4.31 -0.67
C VAL A 101 -10.08 -3.68 -0.85
N GLY A 102 -10.18 -2.38 -0.56
CA GLY A 102 -11.35 -1.56 -0.84
C GLY A 102 -11.53 -1.27 -2.32
N GLU A 103 -12.01 -0.06 -2.63
CA GLU A 103 -12.13 0.44 -3.99
C GLU A 103 -10.75 0.79 -4.57
N VAL A 104 -10.49 0.37 -5.81
CA VAL A 104 -9.29 0.75 -6.55
C VAL A 104 -9.68 1.32 -7.91
N THR A 105 -9.31 2.57 -8.14
CA THR A 105 -9.48 3.24 -9.42
C THR A 105 -8.12 3.39 -10.12
N ASN A 106 -8.13 3.24 -11.45
CA ASN A 106 -6.96 3.38 -12.33
C ASN A 106 -5.68 2.60 -11.92
N PRO A 107 -5.75 1.31 -11.53
CA PRO A 107 -4.53 0.54 -11.34
C PRO A 107 -3.88 0.22 -12.69
N ALA A 108 -2.63 0.66 -12.89
CA ALA A 108 -1.90 0.40 -14.12
C ALA A 108 -1.24 -0.99 -14.14
N MET A 109 -0.56 -1.40 -13.06
CA MET A 109 0.02 -2.74 -12.96
C MET A 109 -0.02 -3.27 -11.53
N VAL A 110 -0.58 -4.47 -11.36
CA VAL A 110 -0.47 -5.25 -10.13
C VAL A 110 0.34 -6.51 -10.44
N GLY A 111 1.37 -6.78 -9.65
CA GLY A 111 2.21 -7.97 -9.76
C GLY A 111 1.46 -9.27 -9.43
N GLU A 112 2.22 -10.33 -9.17
CA GLU A 112 1.66 -11.62 -8.75
C GLU A 112 1.04 -11.53 -7.35
N VAL A 113 -0.12 -12.15 -7.17
CA VAL A 113 -0.81 -12.25 -5.88
C VAL A 113 -1.05 -13.71 -5.55
N THR A 114 -0.38 -14.24 -4.52
CA THR A 114 -0.55 -15.65 -4.17
C THR A 114 -1.91 -15.90 -3.52
N ASN A 115 -2.29 -15.11 -2.52
CA ASN A 115 -3.57 -15.22 -1.82
C ASN A 115 -4.26 -13.87 -1.68
N LEU A 116 -5.45 -13.75 -2.28
CA LEU A 116 -6.33 -12.59 -2.16
C LEU A 116 -7.70 -13.04 -1.62
N ALA A 117 -8.05 -12.65 -0.40
CA ALA A 117 -9.33 -13.07 0.18
C ALA A 117 -10.50 -12.23 -0.39
N MET A 118 -10.39 -10.91 -0.42
CA MET A 118 -11.42 -10.04 -0.97
C MET A 118 -10.84 -8.80 -1.63
N VAL A 119 -11.38 -8.43 -2.79
CA VAL A 119 -11.22 -7.10 -3.38
C VAL A 119 -12.59 -6.49 -3.63
N GLY A 120 -12.72 -5.20 -3.35
CA GLY A 120 -13.90 -4.40 -3.61
C GLY A 120 -14.07 -4.09 -5.10
N GLU A 121 -14.54 -2.88 -5.39
CA GLU A 121 -14.69 -2.39 -6.75
C GLU A 121 -13.31 -2.08 -7.37
N VAL A 122 -13.10 -2.49 -8.61
CA VAL A 122 -11.91 -2.15 -9.39
C VAL A 122 -12.32 -1.52 -10.71
N THR A 123 -11.92 -0.28 -10.93
CA THR A 123 -12.24 0.49 -12.14
C THR A 123 -10.98 0.86 -12.92
N ASN A 124 -10.99 0.67 -14.25
CA ASN A 124 -9.90 0.97 -15.19
C ASN A 124 -8.59 0.19 -14.93
N LEU A 125 -8.68 -1.11 -14.62
CA LEU A 125 -7.50 -1.97 -14.46
C LEU A 125 -6.83 -2.26 -15.82
N ALA A 126 -5.56 -1.86 -15.96
CA ALA A 126 -4.82 -2.10 -17.19
C ALA A 126 -4.16 -3.49 -17.22
N MET A 127 -3.41 -3.89 -16.18
CA MET A 127 -2.74 -5.19 -16.11
C MET A 127 -2.70 -5.76 -14.68
N VAL A 128 -2.91 -7.08 -14.58
CA VAL A 128 -2.71 -7.87 -13.36
C VAL A 128 -1.87 -9.11 -13.69
N GLY A 129 -0.95 -9.44 -12.80
CA GLY A 129 -0.18 -10.68 -12.83
C GLY A 129 -1.02 -11.91 -12.48
N GLU A 130 -0.35 -13.01 -12.17
CA GLU A 130 -1.05 -14.22 -11.71
C GLU A 130 -1.72 -13.98 -10.35
N VAL A 131 -2.98 -14.40 -10.22
CA VAL A 131 -3.65 -14.50 -8.91
C VAL A 131 -3.92 -15.98 -8.65
N THR A 132 -3.16 -16.59 -7.73
CA THR A 132 -3.25 -18.04 -7.51
C THR A 132 -4.51 -18.44 -6.74
N ASN A 133 -4.84 -17.73 -5.65
CA ASN A 133 -6.05 -17.95 -4.86
C ASN A 133 -6.84 -16.65 -4.69
N LEU A 134 -8.06 -16.61 -5.22
CA LEU A 134 -9.00 -15.51 -5.06
C LEU A 134 -10.33 -16.04 -4.50
N ALA A 135 -10.76 -15.54 -3.34
CA ALA A 135 -12.02 -15.99 -2.73
C ALA A 135 -13.24 -15.14 -3.14
N MET A 136 -13.14 -13.81 -3.13
CA MET A 136 -14.22 -12.91 -3.52
C MET A 136 -13.71 -11.70 -4.30
N VAL A 137 -14.47 -11.30 -5.33
CA VAL A 137 -14.22 -10.12 -6.15
C VAL A 137 -15.51 -9.28 -6.20
N GLY A 138 -15.39 -7.98 -6.02
CA GLY A 138 -16.46 -7.01 -6.25
C GLY A 138 -16.68 -6.74 -7.72
N GLU A 139 -17.23 -5.57 -8.05
CA GLU A 139 -17.40 -5.14 -9.43
C GLU A 139 -16.05 -4.84 -10.07
N VAL A 140 -15.83 -5.32 -11.30
CA VAL A 140 -14.65 -4.98 -12.09
C VAL A 140 -15.12 -4.33 -13.37
N THR A 141 -14.82 -3.05 -13.54
CA THR A 141 -15.25 -2.24 -14.68
C THR A 141 -14.03 -1.74 -15.45
N ASN A 142 -13.95 -2.10 -16.72
CA ASN A 142 -12.94 -1.59 -17.66
C ASN A 142 -13.67 -0.99 -18.87
N PRO A 143 -13.23 0.17 -19.40
CA PRO A 143 -13.81 0.76 -20.61
C PRO A 143 -13.53 -0.05 -21.88
#